data_AF-A0A3R6SY30-F1
#
_entry.id   AF-A0A3R6SY30-F1
#
_cell.length_a   1.000
_cell.length_b   1.000
_cell.length_c   1.000
_cell.angle_alpha   90.00
_cell.angle_beta   90.00
_cell.angle_gamma   90.00
#
_symmetry.space_group_name_H-M   'P 1'
#
loop_
_entity.id
_entity.type
_entity.pdbx_description
1 polymer ?
#
loop_
_entity_poly.entity_id
_entity_poly.type
_entity_poly.pdbx_seq_one_letter_code
_entity_poly.pdbx_strand_id
1 'polypeptide(L)'
;MGNEEFLRICKAKVCDYFNEHADKTDGKRLTVQDVFVVWSCKTLQNNKALLSTNVSDGMYYELTYNGDKHELYFDAYKKWRNICFEM
;
A
#
# COMPACT_ATOMS: atom_id res chain seq x y z
N MET A 1 -1.44 -3.00 -17.45
CA MET A 1 -1.68 -1.84 -16.55
C MET A 1 -0.47 -0.92 -16.56
N GLY A 2 -0.70 0.39 -16.70
CA GLY A 2 0.36 1.40 -16.56
C GLY A 2 0.82 1.54 -15.10
N ASN A 3 2.01 2.11 -14.87
CA ASN A 3 2.52 2.31 -13.50
C ASN A 3 1.64 3.32 -12.72
N GLU A 4 1.36 4.49 -13.32
CA GLU A 4 0.50 5.50 -12.67
C GLU A 4 -0.90 4.99 -12.34
N GLU A 5 -1.51 4.24 -13.26
CA GLU A 5 -2.79 3.59 -13.06
C GLU A 5 -2.74 2.59 -11.90
N PHE A 6 -1.73 1.74 -11.86
CA PHE A 6 -1.51 0.77 -10.79
C PHE A 6 -1.34 1.47 -9.42
N LEU A 7 -0.52 2.52 -9.34
CA LEU A 7 -0.30 3.24 -8.08
C LEU A 7 -1.58 3.94 -7.59
N ARG A 8 -2.38 4.50 -8.49
CA ARG A 8 -3.69 5.09 -8.15
C ARG A 8 -4.63 4.03 -7.55
N ILE A 9 -4.69 2.84 -8.15
CA ILE A 9 -5.48 1.71 -7.62
C ILE A 9 -4.97 1.28 -6.25
N CYS A 10 -3.65 1.16 -6.08
CA CYS A 10 -3.05 0.78 -4.81
C CYS A 10 -3.41 1.74 -3.68
N LYS A 11 -3.27 3.05 -3.91
CA LYS A 11 -3.61 4.05 -2.90
C LYS A 11 -5.09 4.00 -2.51
N ALA A 12 -5.99 3.83 -3.50
CA ALA A 12 -7.42 3.67 -3.23
C ALA A 12 -7.69 2.43 -2.37
N LYS A 13 -7.14 1.27 -2.74
CA LYS A 13 -7.33 0.02 -1.99
C LYS A 13 -6.82 0.07 -0.55
N VAL A 14 -5.67 0.71 -0.31
CA VAL A 14 -5.16 0.92 1.05
C VAL A 14 -6.07 1.85 1.86
N CYS A 15 -6.54 2.94 1.25
CA CYS A 15 -7.46 3.87 1.88
C CYS A 15 -8.78 3.19 2.27
N ASP A 16 -9.36 2.42 1.35
CA ASP A 16 -10.59 1.66 1.58
C ASP A 16 -10.37 0.64 2.71
N TYR A 17 -9.29 -0.16 2.63
CA TYR A 17 -8.94 -1.15 3.64
C TYR A 17 -8.82 -0.52 5.04
N PHE A 18 -8.09 0.59 5.16
CA PHE A 18 -7.96 1.28 6.44
C PHE A 18 -9.31 1.77 6.96
N ASN A 19 -10.12 2.41 6.13
CA ASN A 19 -11.41 2.96 6.54
C ASN A 19 -12.45 1.88 6.91
N GLU A 20 -12.33 0.68 6.35
CA GLU A 20 -13.16 -0.48 6.71
C GLU A 20 -12.76 -1.12 8.05
N HIS A 21 -11.46 -1.09 8.37
CA HIS A 21 -10.91 -1.71 9.58
C HIS A 21 -10.66 -0.72 10.73
N ALA A 22 -10.74 0.59 10.48
CA ALA A 22 -10.61 1.61 11.49
C ALA A 22 -11.80 1.53 12.48
N ASP A 23 -11.49 1.54 13.78
CA ASP A 23 -12.52 1.59 14.80
C ASP A 23 -13.34 2.87 14.65
N LYS A 24 -14.67 2.71 14.58
CA LYS A 24 -15.62 3.81 14.33
C LYS A 24 -15.53 4.94 15.37
N THR A 25 -14.96 4.65 16.54
CA THR A 25 -14.75 5.59 17.65
C THR A 25 -13.54 6.50 17.47
N ASP A 26 -12.57 6.16 16.61
CA ASP A 26 -11.34 6.94 16.44
C ASP A 26 -11.52 8.17 15.55
N GLY A 27 -12.65 8.29 14.83
CA GLY A 27 -12.99 9.44 13.98
C GLY A 27 -12.02 9.72 12.82
N LYS A 28 -10.93 8.95 12.70
CA LYS A 28 -9.92 9.08 11.67
C LYS A 28 -10.36 8.31 10.43
N ARG A 29 -10.85 9.05 9.44
CA ARG A 29 -10.98 8.55 8.07
C ARG A 29 -9.78 9.02 7.26
N LEU A 30 -9.12 8.08 6.59
CA LEU A 30 -8.11 8.40 5.61
C LEU A 30 -8.75 8.78 4.29
N THR A 31 -8.06 9.65 3.57
CA THR A 31 -8.26 9.89 2.16
C THR A 31 -7.10 9.29 1.37
N VAL A 32 -7.28 9.15 0.06
CA VAL A 32 -6.23 8.65 -0.84
C VAL A 32 -4.96 9.53 -0.79
N GLN A 33 -5.07 10.80 -0.39
CA GLN A 33 -3.96 11.74 -0.26
C GLN A 33 -3.08 11.41 0.95
N ASP A 34 -3.66 10.75 1.96
CA ASP A 34 -2.96 10.30 3.16
C ASP A 34 -2.17 9.00 2.94
N VAL A 35 -2.32 8.37 1.77
CA VAL A 35 -1.58 7.17 1.37
C VAL A 35 -0.42 7.54 0.44
N PHE A 36 0.79 7.16 0.84
CA PHE A 36 2.00 7.40 0.07
C PHE A 36 2.68 6.08 -0.35
N VAL A 37 3.36 6.15 -1.48
CA VAL A 37 4.13 5.03 -2.04
C VAL A 37 5.53 5.11 -1.46
N VAL A 38 5.95 4.06 -0.76
CA VAL A 38 7.29 3.92 -0.17
C VAL A 38 8.26 3.42 -1.23
N TRP A 39 7.80 2.43 -2.01
CA TRP A 39 8.57 1.86 -3.10
C TRP A 39 7.64 1.26 -4.13
N SER A 40 8.04 1.26 -5.40
CA SER A 40 7.33 0.53 -6.44
C SER A 40 8.28 0.04 -7.52
N CYS A 41 7.87 -1.04 -8.18
CA CYS A 41 8.53 -1.55 -9.35
C CYS A 41 7.52 -2.09 -10.36
N LYS A 42 7.94 -2.04 -11.63
CA LYS A 42 7.23 -2.67 -12.74
C LYS A 42 8.22 -3.56 -13.49
N THR A 43 7.85 -4.81 -13.68
CA THR A 43 8.63 -5.77 -14.48
C THR A 43 7.70 -6.44 -15.47
N LEU A 44 7.89 -6.17 -16.75
CA LEU A 44 7.01 -6.65 -17.84
C LEU A 44 5.54 -6.27 -17.55
N GLN A 45 4.66 -7.27 -17.39
CA GLN A 45 3.24 -7.08 -17.12
C GLN A 45 2.92 -6.94 -15.61
N ASN A 46 3.89 -7.24 -14.74
CA ASN A 46 3.70 -7.29 -13.30
C ASN A 46 4.06 -5.96 -12.65
N ASN A 47 3.32 -5.60 -11.60
CA ASN A 47 3.63 -4.42 -10.79
C ASN A 47 3.61 -4.79 -9.31
N LYS A 48 4.46 -4.15 -8.52
CA LYS A 48 4.47 -4.29 -7.08
C LYS A 48 4.67 -2.92 -6.44
N ALA A 49 3.91 -2.62 -5.40
CA ALA A 49 4.05 -1.40 -4.63
C ALA A 49 4.01 -1.68 -3.14
N LEU A 50 4.90 -1.02 -2.43
CA LEU A 50 4.89 -0.88 -0.98
C LEU A 50 4.35 0.50 -0.64
N LEU A 51 3.34 0.55 0.22
CA LEU A 51 2.65 1.77 0.64
C LEU A 51 2.58 1.84 2.17
N SER A 52 2.37 3.05 2.66
CA SER A 52 2.06 3.32 4.06
C SER A 52 1.16 4.56 4.13
N THR A 53 0.68 4.89 5.32
CA THR A 53 -0.25 5.98 5.58
C THR A 53 0.39 6.98 6.53
N ASN A 54 -0.19 8.17 6.66
CA ASN A 54 0.22 9.15 7.66
C ASN A 54 -0.17 8.77 9.10
N VAL A 55 -0.80 7.61 9.30
CA VAL A 55 -1.15 7.10 10.62
C VAL A 55 0.08 6.47 11.25
N SER A 56 0.41 6.92 12.46
CA SER A 56 1.54 6.38 13.23
C SER A 56 1.24 5.02 13.88
N ASP A 57 0.65 4.08 13.13
CA ASP A 57 0.34 2.71 13.58
C ASP A 57 1.43 1.70 13.22
N GLY A 58 2.39 2.10 12.38
CA GLY A 58 3.50 1.28 11.89
C GLY A 58 3.10 0.31 10.77
N MET A 59 1.96 0.53 10.12
CA MET A 59 1.45 -0.35 9.07
C MET A 59 2.12 -0.09 7.72
N TYR A 60 2.40 -1.19 7.03
CA TYR A 60 2.77 -1.22 5.62
C TYR A 60 1.79 -2.11 4.86
N TYR A 61 1.58 -1.72 3.61
CA TYR A 61 0.70 -2.40 2.69
C TYR A 61 1.47 -2.72 1.44
N GLU A 62 1.41 -3.97 1.02
CA GLU A 62 2.02 -4.42 -0.21
C GLU A 62 0.93 -4.84 -1.17
N LEU A 63 0.96 -4.29 -2.38
CA LEU A 63 0.10 -4.73 -3.45
C LEU A 63 0.92 -5.30 -4.58
N THR A 64 0.49 -6.46 -5.07
CA THR A 64 1.15 -7.16 -6.18
C THR A 64 0.13 -7.41 -7.26
N TYR A 65 0.34 -6.85 -8.45
CA TYR A 65 -0.49 -7.10 -9.62
C TYR A 65 0.20 -8.10 -10.54
N ASN A 66 -0.44 -9.25 -10.73
CA ASN A 66 -0.09 -10.25 -11.72
C ASN A 66 -0.74 -9.88 -13.06
N GLY A 67 0.07 -9.43 -14.01
CA GLY A 67 -0.41 -8.97 -15.31
C GLY A 67 -0.89 -10.09 -16.22
N ASP A 68 -0.34 -11.29 -16.09
CA ASP A 68 -0.70 -12.45 -16.91
C ASP A 68 -2.06 -13.03 -16.51
N LYS A 69 -2.37 -13.00 -15.20
CA LYS A 69 -3.63 -13.52 -14.64
C LYS A 69 -4.68 -12.44 -14.34
N HIS A 70 -4.31 -11.17 -14.45
CA HIS A 70 -5.15 -10.04 -14.06
C HIS A 70 -5.59 -10.07 -12.58
N GLU A 71 -4.70 -10.51 -11.68
CA GLU A 71 -4.98 -10.65 -10.25
C GLU A 71 -4.25 -9.57 -9.45
N LEU A 72 -4.92 -9.01 -8.44
CA LEU A 72 -4.33 -8.06 -7.50
C LEU A 72 -4.34 -8.68 -6.10
N TYR A 73 -3.16 -8.84 -5.53
CA TYR A 73 -2.97 -9.31 -4.16
C TYR A 73 -2.72 -8.11 -3.24
N PHE A 74 -3.16 -8.24 -1.99
CA PHE A 74 -3.05 -7.21 -0.96
C PHE A 74 -2.58 -7.87 0.34
N ASP A 75 -1.43 -7.43 0.82
CA ASP A 75 -0.85 -7.87 2.09
C ASP A 75 -0.74 -6.67 3.03
N ALA A 76 -1.19 -6.84 4.28
CA ALA A 76 -1.07 -5.83 5.33
C ALA A 76 -0.21 -6.37 6.48
N TYR A 77 0.82 -5.62 6.87
CA TYR A 77 1.73 -6.02 7.93
C TYR A 77 2.25 -4.84 8.75
N LYS A 78 2.62 -5.12 9.99
CA LYS A 78 3.19 -4.12 10.92
C LYS A 78 4.71 -4.16 10.86
N LYS A 79 5.35 -3.01 10.64
CA LYS A 79 6.81 -2.88 10.71
C LYS A 79 7.25 -2.93 12.16
N TRP A 80 8.15 -3.88 12.45
CA TRP A 80 8.68 -4.12 13.79
C TRP A 80 9.89 -3.26 14.12
N ARG A 81 10.86 -3.16 13.19
CA ARG A 81 12.08 -2.37 13.37
C ARG A 81 12.69 -1.99 12.04
N ASN A 82 13.54 -0.97 12.04
CA ASN A 82 14.42 -0.62 10.93
C ASN A 82 15.85 -0.64 11.45
N ILE A 83 16.73 -1.40 10.80
CA ILE A 83 18.15 -1.49 11.16
C ILE A 83 18.93 -0.97 9.96
N CYS A 84 19.81 0.00 10.20
CA CYS A 84 20.75 0.51 9.21
C CYS A 84 22.05 -0.30 9.29
N PHE A 85 22.59 -0.68 8.13
CA PHE A 85 23.89 -1.32 8.01
C PHE A 85 24.75 -0.47 7.08
N GLU A 86 26.02 -0.28 7.44
CA GLU A 86 27.01 0.32 6.55
C GLU A 86 27.48 -0.74 5.54
N MET A 87 27.69 -0.35 4.28
CA MET A 87 28.13 -1.21 3.18
C MET A 87 29.37 -0.64 2.50
#